data_AF-A0AAX2ZHD1-F1
#
_entry.id   AF-A0AAX2ZHD1-F1
#
_cell.length_a   1.000
_cell.length_b   1.000
_cell.length_c   1.000
_cell.angle_alpha   90.00
_cell.angle_beta   90.00
_cell.angle_gamma   90.00
#
_symmetry.space_group_name_H-M   'P 1'
#
loop_
_entity.id
_entity.type
_entity.pdbx_description
1 polymer ?
#
loop_
_entity_poly.entity_id
_entity_poly.type
_entity_poly.pdbx_seq_one_letter_code
_entity_poly.pdbx_strand_id
1 'polypeptide(L)'
;MGVKRFLKKSLIPGYGLKSIVENVATFGVVEGLKEEFKETYLEDMPGVSHVYNAGKHEGKKEGYVQASYEYEKKLLKQAERFLNQQNTFNQQRDEYEQLINEYENYIEEMSAKQSLTSEEETYLNKIMIMERKLIKAR
;
A
#
# COMPACT_ATOMS: atom_id res chain seq x y z
N MET A 1 13.32 -37.80 12.62
CA MET A 1 12.24 -38.71 12.18
C MET A 1 12.69 -39.65 11.05
N GLY A 2 13.62 -39.25 10.18
CA GLY A 2 14.01 -40.02 8.98
C GLY A 2 14.48 -41.45 9.20
N VAL A 3 15.50 -41.69 10.02
CA VAL A 3 16.03 -43.06 10.25
C VAL A 3 14.99 -44.01 10.87
N LYS A 4 14.11 -43.51 11.73
CA LYS A 4 13.01 -44.32 12.30
C LYS A 4 11.98 -44.70 11.22
N ARG A 5 11.68 -43.78 10.29
CA ARG A 5 10.76 -44.02 9.17
C ARG A 5 11.38 -44.97 8.15
N PHE A 6 12.67 -44.80 7.85
CA PHE A 6 13.48 -45.73 7.06
C PHE A 6 13.40 -47.17 7.61
N LEU A 7 13.65 -47.34 8.91
CA LEU A 7 13.58 -48.66 9.56
C LEU A 7 12.17 -49.26 9.48
N LYS A 8 11.10 -48.46 9.63
CA LYS A 8 9.72 -48.95 9.45
C LYS A 8 9.43 -49.38 8.01
N LYS A 9 9.84 -48.59 7.02
CA LYS A 9 9.70 -48.92 5.59
C LYS A 9 10.48 -50.20 5.22
N SER A 10 11.63 -50.42 5.84
CA SER A 10 12.48 -51.57 5.56
C SER A 10 12.10 -52.84 6.32
N LEU A 11 11.59 -52.73 7.56
CA LEU A 11 11.38 -53.88 8.45
C LEU A 11 9.93 -54.33 8.54
N ILE A 12 8.96 -53.46 8.22
CA ILE A 12 7.53 -53.78 8.31
C ILE A 12 6.98 -54.09 6.90
N PRO A 13 6.59 -55.34 6.60
CA PRO A 13 6.01 -55.70 5.31
C PRO A 13 4.77 -54.86 5.01
N GLY A 14 4.68 -54.33 3.79
CA GLY A 14 3.54 -53.52 3.34
C GLY A 14 3.55 -52.05 3.80
N TYR A 15 4.44 -51.65 4.70
CA TYR A 15 4.51 -50.25 5.17
C TYR A 15 4.95 -49.27 4.07
N GLY A 16 5.87 -49.67 3.19
CA GLY A 16 6.27 -48.84 2.04
C GLY A 16 5.16 -48.66 0.99
N LEU A 17 4.35 -49.69 0.73
CA LEU A 17 3.18 -49.56 -0.14
C LEU A 17 2.14 -48.61 0.47
N LYS A 18 1.95 -48.70 1.79
CA LYS A 18 1.06 -47.80 2.51
C LYS A 18 1.50 -46.33 2.38
N SER A 19 2.79 -46.02 2.54
CA SER A 19 3.28 -44.63 2.39
C SER A 19 3.12 -44.08 0.98
N ILE A 20 3.37 -44.90 -0.05
CA ILE A 20 3.12 -44.53 -1.45
C ILE A 20 1.65 -44.15 -1.66
N VAL A 21 0.71 -44.99 -1.19
CA VAL A 21 -0.73 -44.76 -1.36
C VAL A 21 -1.17 -43.49 -0.62
N GLU A 22 -0.67 -43.26 0.60
CA GLU A 22 -0.96 -42.04 1.38
C GLU A 22 -0.46 -40.77 0.67
N ASN A 23 0.77 -40.80 0.14
CA ASN A 23 1.36 -39.67 -0.57
C ASN A 23 0.65 -39.40 -1.91
N VAL A 24 0.28 -40.44 -2.66
CA VAL A 24 -0.50 -40.30 -3.90
C VAL A 24 -1.92 -39.80 -3.64
N ALA A 25 -2.56 -40.23 -2.55
CA ALA A 25 -3.88 -39.73 -2.18
C ALA A 25 -3.86 -38.24 -1.78
N THR A 26 -2.76 -37.77 -1.19
CA THR A 26 -2.62 -36.40 -0.67
C THR A 26 -2.20 -35.42 -1.77
N PHE A 27 -1.24 -35.78 -2.60
CA PHE A 27 -0.62 -34.88 -3.59
C PHE A 27 -0.97 -35.24 -5.04
N GLY A 28 -1.72 -36.31 -5.28
CA GLY A 28 -1.96 -36.86 -6.62
C GLY A 28 -0.81 -37.76 -7.09
N VAL A 29 -1.00 -38.42 -8.24
CA VAL A 29 -0.11 -39.52 -8.69
C VAL A 29 1.33 -39.04 -8.92
N VAL A 30 1.52 -37.97 -9.68
CA VAL A 30 2.87 -37.52 -10.06
C VAL A 30 3.60 -36.88 -8.88
N GLU A 31 2.95 -35.96 -8.18
CA GLU A 31 3.57 -35.26 -7.05
C GLU A 31 3.72 -36.16 -5.83
N GLY A 32 2.76 -37.06 -5.58
CA GLY A 32 2.85 -38.03 -4.49
C GLY A 32 3.99 -39.01 -4.66
N LEU A 33 4.24 -39.51 -5.88
CA LEU A 33 5.42 -40.34 -6.16
C LEU A 33 6.73 -39.57 -6.00
N LYS A 34 6.77 -38.29 -6.41
CA LYS A 34 7.94 -37.43 -6.25
C LYS A 34 8.25 -37.16 -4.77
N GLU A 35 7.22 -36.90 -3.97
CA GLU A 35 7.39 -36.66 -2.53
C GLU A 35 7.83 -37.95 -1.81
N GLU A 36 7.25 -39.10 -2.14
CA GLU A 36 7.68 -40.39 -1.59
C GLU A 36 9.17 -40.69 -1.90
N PHE A 37 9.61 -40.39 -3.13
CA PHE A 37 11.00 -40.55 -3.52
C PHE A 37 11.92 -39.64 -2.70
N LYS A 38 11.57 -38.36 -2.57
CA LYS A 38 12.31 -37.39 -1.77
C LYS A 38 12.37 -37.81 -0.30
N GLU A 39 11.25 -38.20 0.29
CA GLU A 39 11.22 -38.66 1.68
C GLU A 39 12.13 -39.86 1.90
N THR A 40 12.06 -40.85 1.01
CA THR A 40 12.76 -42.13 1.18
C THR A 40 14.27 -42.01 0.94
N TYR A 41 14.67 -41.34 -0.14
CA TYR A 41 16.08 -41.30 -0.55
C TYR A 41 16.85 -40.10 -0.02
N LEU A 42 16.17 -38.96 0.21
CA LEU A 42 16.83 -37.72 0.64
C LEU A 42 16.63 -37.45 2.12
N GLU A 43 15.46 -37.73 2.70
CA GLU A 43 15.15 -37.37 4.09
C GLU A 43 15.31 -38.53 5.09
N ASP A 44 15.12 -39.79 4.65
CA ASP A 44 15.09 -40.97 5.52
C ASP A 44 16.40 -41.76 5.55
N MET A 45 17.15 -41.77 4.44
CA MET A 45 18.37 -42.57 4.30
C MET A 45 19.47 -42.09 5.26
N PRO A 46 20.08 -42.99 6.05
CA PRO A 46 21.18 -42.63 6.95
C PRO A 46 22.39 -42.10 6.15
N GLY A 47 23.03 -41.04 6.65
CA GLY A 47 24.12 -40.33 5.95
C GLY A 47 23.63 -39.27 4.97
N VAL A 48 22.81 -39.66 3.99
CA VAL A 48 22.26 -38.73 2.96
C VAL A 48 21.35 -37.68 3.60
N SER A 49 20.53 -38.07 4.57
CA SER A 49 19.62 -37.18 5.29
C SER A 49 20.31 -36.02 6.00
N HIS A 50 21.52 -36.22 6.53
CA HIS A 50 22.26 -35.14 7.18
C HIS A 50 22.72 -34.09 6.17
N VAL A 51 23.25 -34.53 5.03
CA VAL A 51 23.73 -33.65 3.96
C VAL A 51 22.56 -32.92 3.30
N TYR A 52 21.46 -33.63 3.03
CA TYR A 52 20.25 -33.04 2.44
C TYR A 52 19.65 -31.97 3.36
N ASN A 53 19.54 -32.23 4.65
CA ASN A 53 19.02 -31.24 5.60
C ASN A 53 19.96 -30.04 5.72
N ALA A 54 21.28 -30.24 5.75
CA ALA A 54 22.25 -29.15 5.76
C ALA A 54 22.09 -28.22 4.54
N GLY A 55 22.03 -28.80 3.32
CA GLY A 55 21.79 -28.03 2.10
C GLY A 55 20.42 -27.35 2.07
N LYS A 56 19.37 -28.00 2.59
CA LYS A 56 18.03 -27.40 2.75
C LYS A 56 18.04 -26.21 3.71
N HIS A 57 18.82 -26.29 4.79
CA HIS A 57 18.98 -25.17 5.73
C HIS A 57 19.76 -24.01 5.12
N GLU A 58 20.82 -24.31 4.37
CA GLU A 58 21.62 -23.31 3.67
C GLU A 58 20.81 -22.59 2.57
N GLY A 59 20.12 -23.35 1.72
CA GLY A 59 19.24 -22.76 0.69
C GLY A 59 18.09 -21.95 1.29
N LYS A 60 17.55 -22.35 2.45
CA LYS A 60 16.58 -21.50 3.19
C LYS A 60 17.22 -20.19 3.64
N LYS A 61 18.44 -20.24 4.20
CA LYS A 61 19.16 -19.05 4.65
C LYS A 61 19.41 -18.08 3.49
N GLU A 62 19.90 -18.60 2.37
CA GLU A 62 20.10 -17.81 1.15
C GLU A 62 18.79 -17.21 0.64
N GLY A 63 17.73 -18.01 0.59
CA GLY A 63 16.40 -17.53 0.21
C GLY A 63 15.88 -16.42 1.12
N TYR A 64 16.08 -16.52 2.43
CA TYR A 64 15.74 -15.44 3.36
C TYR A 64 16.58 -14.18 3.12
N VAL A 65 17.89 -14.31 2.89
CA VAL A 65 18.76 -13.16 2.58
C VAL A 65 18.28 -12.45 1.31
N GLN A 66 18.01 -13.21 0.26
CA GLN A 66 17.52 -12.64 -1.00
C GLN A 66 16.14 -11.98 -0.85
N ALA A 67 15.22 -12.65 -0.13
CA ALA A 67 13.91 -12.09 0.14
C ALA A 67 14.00 -10.80 0.97
N SER A 68 14.82 -10.78 2.02
CA SER A 68 15.07 -9.60 2.86
C SER A 68 15.59 -8.43 2.04
N TYR A 69 16.55 -8.66 1.14
CA TYR A 69 17.07 -7.64 0.24
C TYR A 69 15.98 -7.06 -0.69
N GLU A 70 15.15 -7.92 -1.29
CA GLU A 70 14.04 -7.48 -2.13
C GLU A 70 12.98 -6.69 -1.33
N TYR A 71 12.71 -7.10 -0.09
CA TYR A 71 11.78 -6.37 0.79
C TYR A 71 12.34 -5.01 1.21
N GLU A 72 13.62 -4.94 1.56
CA GLU A 72 14.30 -3.68 1.87
C GLU A 72 14.17 -2.69 0.71
N LYS A 73 14.50 -3.13 -0.51
CA LYS A 73 14.37 -2.32 -1.73
C LYS A 73 12.94 -1.83 -1.96
N LYS A 74 11.94 -2.69 -1.72
CA LYS A 74 10.52 -2.32 -1.83
C LYS A 74 10.12 -1.28 -0.79
N LEU A 75 10.58 -1.44 0.45
CA LEU A 75 10.28 -0.51 1.54
C LEU A 75 10.89 0.87 1.26
N LEU A 76 12.15 0.92 0.82
CA LEU A 76 12.79 2.17 0.42
C LEU A 76 12.02 2.87 -0.71
N LYS A 77 11.66 2.13 -1.76
CA LYS A 77 10.87 2.69 -2.88
C LYS A 77 9.48 3.18 -2.44
N GLN A 78 8.85 2.50 -1.48
CA GLN A 78 7.58 2.94 -0.91
C GLN A 78 7.75 4.23 -0.09
N ALA A 79 8.81 4.32 0.72
CA ALA A 79 9.13 5.52 1.48
C ALA A 79 9.38 6.73 0.55
N GLU A 80 10.16 6.56 -0.51
CA GLU A 80 10.39 7.61 -1.52
C GLU A 80 9.08 8.08 -2.17
N ARG A 81 8.20 7.15 -2.55
CA ARG A 81 6.88 7.49 -3.11
C ARG A 81 6.02 8.26 -2.12
N PHE A 82 6.03 7.85 -0.85
CA PHE A 82 5.28 8.51 0.20
C PHE A 82 5.77 9.96 0.41
N LEU A 83 7.09 10.17 0.46
CA LEU A 83 7.68 11.50 0.58
C LEU A 83 7.32 12.39 -0.61
N ASN A 84 7.38 11.85 -1.84
CA ASN A 84 6.98 12.60 -3.02
C ASN A 84 5.49 12.98 -3.00
N GLN A 85 4.62 12.05 -2.59
CA GLN A 85 3.19 12.34 -2.43
C GLN A 85 2.95 13.42 -1.37
N GLN A 86 3.65 13.37 -0.24
CA GLN A 86 3.56 14.38 0.80
C GLN A 86 3.98 15.76 0.29
N ASN A 87 5.07 15.83 -0.48
CA ASN A 87 5.53 17.08 -1.09
C ASN A 87 4.50 17.65 -2.06
N THR A 88 3.96 16.82 -2.96
CA THR A 88 2.89 17.25 -3.89
C THR A 88 1.65 17.71 -3.13
N PHE A 89 1.25 17.01 -2.07
CA PHE A 89 0.11 17.40 -1.25
C PHE A 89 0.31 18.76 -0.57
N ASN A 90 1.51 19.00 -0.01
CA ASN A 90 1.84 20.28 0.60
C ASN A 90 1.81 21.42 -0.44
N GLN A 91 2.36 21.21 -1.62
CA GLN A 91 2.31 22.19 -2.71
C GLN A 91 0.86 22.52 -3.10
N GLN A 92 0.04 21.51 -3.31
CA GLN A 92 -1.38 21.70 -3.65
C GLN A 92 -2.14 22.44 -2.53
N ARG A 93 -1.88 22.10 -1.27
CA ARG A 93 -2.47 22.81 -0.14
C ARG A 93 -2.09 24.30 -0.16
N ASP A 94 -0.81 24.60 -0.36
CA ASP A 94 -0.33 25.99 -0.38
C ASP A 94 -0.93 26.76 -1.57
N GLU A 95 -1.08 26.14 -2.74
CA GLU A 95 -1.79 26.71 -3.90
C GLU A 95 -3.27 26.99 -3.59
N TYR A 96 -3.97 26.07 -2.93
CA TYR A 96 -5.36 26.28 -2.53
C TYR A 96 -5.51 27.39 -1.49
N GLU A 97 -4.58 27.49 -0.54
CA GLU A 97 -4.59 28.55 0.47
C GLU A 97 -4.37 29.93 -0.17
N GLN A 98 -3.47 30.02 -1.15
CA GLN A 98 -3.30 31.24 -1.95
C GLN A 98 -4.59 31.61 -2.70
N LEU A 99 -5.23 30.64 -3.36
CA LEU A 99 -6.48 30.88 -4.08
C LEU A 99 -7.61 31.35 -3.16
N ILE A 100 -7.71 30.79 -1.95
CA ILE A 100 -8.68 31.24 -0.94
C ILE A 100 -8.41 32.70 -0.54
N ASN A 101 -7.15 33.04 -0.25
CA ASN A 101 -6.77 34.42 0.09
C ASN A 101 -7.10 35.40 -1.06
N GLU A 102 -6.89 35.00 -2.31
CA GLU A 102 -7.26 35.82 -3.48
C GLU A 102 -8.78 36.06 -3.54
N TYR A 103 -9.59 35.02 -3.31
CA TYR A 103 -11.04 35.17 -3.27
C TYR A 103 -11.52 36.03 -2.10
N GLU A 104 -10.93 35.90 -0.92
CA GLU A 104 -11.25 36.74 0.24
C GLU A 104 -10.98 38.21 -0.07
N ASN A 105 -9.79 38.52 -0.59
CA ASN A 105 -9.43 39.88 -1.01
C ASN A 105 -10.40 40.43 -2.07
N TYR A 106 -10.77 39.61 -3.06
CA TYR A 106 -11.71 40.02 -4.10
C TYR A 106 -13.12 40.30 -3.53
N ILE A 107 -13.58 39.47 -2.59
CA ILE A 107 -14.86 39.68 -1.91
C ILE A 107 -14.84 40.99 -1.11
N GLU A 108 -13.75 41.27 -0.38
CA GLU A 108 -13.59 42.53 0.35
C GLU A 108 -13.62 43.74 -0.58
N GLU A 109 -12.88 43.68 -1.69
CA GLU A 109 -12.86 44.75 -2.69
C GLU A 109 -14.25 44.99 -3.29
N MET A 110 -14.97 43.93 -3.66
CA MET A 110 -16.31 44.01 -4.21
C MET A 110 -17.33 44.53 -3.18
N SER A 111 -17.19 44.13 -1.92
CA SER A 111 -18.05 44.61 -0.83
C SER A 111 -17.83 46.10 -0.56
N ALA A 112 -16.58 46.55 -0.58
CA ALA A 112 -16.24 47.97 -0.47
C ALA A 112 -16.84 48.79 -1.61
N LYS A 113 -16.72 48.32 -2.86
CA LYS A 113 -17.34 48.95 -4.05
C LYS A 113 -18.87 49.05 -3.93
N GLN A 114 -19.51 48.00 -3.45
CA GLN A 114 -20.97 48.00 -3.23
C GLN A 114 -21.37 49.05 -2.17
N SER A 115 -20.60 49.16 -1.08
CA SER A 115 -20.87 50.14 -0.03
C SER A 115 -20.76 51.58 -0.54
N LEU A 116 -19.73 51.90 -1.33
CA LEU A 116 -19.56 53.21 -1.95
C LEU A 116 -20.71 53.55 -2.89
N THR A 117 -21.10 52.61 -3.77
CA THR A 117 -22.24 52.80 -4.69
C THR A 117 -23.52 53.11 -3.92
N SER A 118 -23.76 52.42 -2.80
CA SER A 118 -24.94 52.67 -1.97
C SER A 118 -24.94 54.06 -1.31
N GLU A 119 -23.76 54.54 -0.89
CA GLU A 119 -23.62 55.88 -0.32
C GLU A 119 -23.85 56.96 -1.37
N GLU A 120 -23.28 56.82 -2.57
CA GLU A 120 -23.50 57.71 -3.71
C GLU A 120 -24.99 57.82 -4.08
N GLU A 121 -25.71 56.70 -4.12
CA GLU A 121 -27.15 56.69 -4.38
C GLU A 121 -27.95 57.46 -3.33
N THR A 122 -27.57 57.34 -2.04
CA THR A 122 -28.23 58.11 -0.98
C THR A 122 -27.96 59.61 -1.09
N TYR A 123 -26.74 60.01 -1.48
CA TYR A 123 -26.41 61.41 -1.74
C TYR A 123 -27.20 61.97 -2.91
N LEU A 124 -27.27 61.23 -4.01
CA LEU A 124 -28.03 61.64 -5.20
C LEU A 124 -29.52 61.81 -4.89
N ASN A 125 -30.10 60.87 -4.14
CA ASN A 125 -31.49 60.97 -3.67
C ASN A 125 -31.72 62.20 -2.78
N LYS A 126 -30.79 62.52 -1.87
CA LYS A 126 -30.87 63.74 -1.05
C LYS A 126 -30.85 65.00 -1.93
N ILE A 127 -29.96 65.07 -2.92
CA ILE A 127 -29.87 66.19 -3.87
C ILE A 127 -31.19 66.33 -4.63
N MET A 128 -31.72 65.25 -5.20
CA MET A 128 -33.00 65.26 -5.92
C MET A 128 -34.17 65.75 -5.04
N ILE A 129 -34.22 65.35 -3.77
CA ILE A 129 -35.24 65.82 -2.84
C ILE A 129 -35.10 67.32 -2.58
N MET A 130 -33.87 67.83 -2.42
CA MET A 130 -33.61 69.26 -2.22
C MET A 130 -33.98 70.08 -3.46
N GLU A 131 -33.61 69.65 -4.66
CA GLU A 131 -33.98 70.31 -5.91
C GLU A 131 -35.49 70.40 -6.07
N ARG A 132 -36.22 69.30 -5.83
CA ARG A 132 -37.70 69.29 -5.87
C ARG A 132 -38.32 70.27 -4.87
N LYS A 133 -37.73 70.44 -3.68
CA LYS A 133 -38.18 71.42 -2.68
C LYS A 133 -37.94 72.85 -3.15
N LEU A 134 -36.77 73.14 -3.73
CA LEU A 134 -36.42 74.46 -4.25
C LEU A 134 -37.33 74.86 -5.42
N ILE A 135 -37.65 73.93 -6.33
CA ILE A 135 -38.57 74.18 -7.45
C ILE A 135 -39.98 74.51 -6.96
N LYS A 136 -40.45 73.87 -5.87
CA LYS A 136 -41.79 74.16 -5.28
C LYS A 136 -41.84 75.46 -4.48
N ALA A 137 -40.70 76.00 -4.07
CA ALA A 137 -40.60 77.24 -3.29
C ALA A 137 -40.46 78.49 -4.18
N ARG A 138 -40.44 78.31 -5.50
CA ARG A 138 -40.37 79.35 -6.53
C ARG A 138 -41.75 79.55 -7.15
#